data_AF-A0A7C7N588-F1
#
_entry.id   AF-A0A7C7N588-F1
#
_cell.length_a   1.000
_cell.length_b   1.000
_cell.length_c   1.000
_cell.angle_alpha   90.00
_cell.angle_beta   90.00
_cell.angle_gamma   90.00
#
_symmetry.space_group_name_H-M   'P 1'
#
loop_
_entity.id
_entity.type
_entity.pdbx_description
1 polymer ?
#
loop_
_entity_poly.entity_id
_entity_poly.type
_entity_poly.pdbx_seq_one_letter_code
_entity_poly.pdbx_strand_id
1 'polypeptide(L)'
;EIQDHINPPDTTDFAMMFIPTEAMYYSVVSEKNAINDQNLVSRKKGGKVVDSMLLDVMLEKKVIPVSPSIFYAYLEVINIGLRNIAILDNLDELRRRVELFKQKKGTYAAAHNKVGENLEKALNEWKTEDDRFKELETNADKVISALDTVSVEESVGAEEALDS
;
A
#
# COMPACT_ATOMS: atom_id res chain seq x y z
N GLU A 1 36.45 -6.60 32.76
CA GLU A 1 36.30 -5.40 31.92
C GLU A 1 35.57 -5.67 30.59
N ILE A 2 35.98 -6.60 29.71
CA ILE A 2 35.26 -6.82 28.43
C ILE A 2 33.84 -7.41 28.61
N GLN A 3 33.59 -8.17 29.68
CA GLN A 3 32.27 -8.77 29.94
C GLN A 3 31.18 -7.76 30.34
N ASP A 4 31.54 -6.54 30.77
CA ASP A 4 30.57 -5.54 31.24
C ASP A 4 29.88 -4.77 30.10
N HIS A 5 30.25 -5.02 28.84
CA HIS A 5 29.73 -4.31 27.67
C HIS A 5 28.90 -5.17 26.70
N ILE A 6 28.67 -6.44 27.02
CA ILE A 6 27.88 -7.36 26.20
C ILE A 6 26.58 -7.69 26.94
N ASN A 7 25.49 -6.98 26.62
CA ASN A 7 24.17 -7.18 27.21
C ASN A 7 23.11 -7.49 26.14
N PRO A 8 23.01 -8.74 25.65
CA PRO A 8 21.90 -9.15 24.79
C PRO A 8 20.59 -9.03 25.58
N PRO A 9 19.54 -8.41 25.03
CA PRO A 9 19.27 -8.20 23.60
C PRO A 9 19.69 -6.85 23.01
N ASP A 10 20.26 -5.92 23.79
CA ASP A 10 20.56 -4.55 23.35
C ASP A 10 21.86 -4.42 22.54
N THR A 11 22.57 -5.52 22.33
CA THR A 11 23.80 -5.58 21.51
C THR A 11 23.55 -6.27 20.18
N THR A 12 24.26 -5.83 19.13
CA THR A 12 24.22 -6.47 17.80
C THR A 12 24.69 -7.94 17.87
N ASP A 13 24.23 -8.74 16.91
CA ASP A 13 24.58 -10.17 16.85
C ASP A 13 26.00 -10.42 16.32
N PHE A 14 26.70 -9.36 15.94
CA PHE A 14 28.11 -9.35 15.54
C PHE A 14 28.88 -8.28 16.33
N ALA A 15 30.20 -8.42 16.39
CA ALA A 15 31.12 -7.45 16.97
C ALA A 15 32.14 -6.98 15.94
N MET A 16 32.61 -5.73 16.06
CA MET A 16 33.73 -5.22 15.27
C MET A 16 34.99 -5.17 16.14
N MET A 17 36.09 -5.72 15.64
CA MET A 17 37.39 -5.64 16.30
C MET A 17 38.23 -4.57 15.61
N PHE A 18 38.40 -3.43 16.27
CA PHE A 18 39.24 -2.35 15.76
C PHE A 18 40.73 -2.69 15.89
N ILE A 19 41.43 -2.71 14.77
CA ILE A 19 42.88 -2.89 14.67
C ILE A 19 43.49 -1.53 14.32
N PRO A 20 44.21 -0.87 15.25
CA PRO A 20 44.58 0.54 15.10
C PRO A 20 45.62 0.83 14.01
N THR A 21 46.33 -0.19 13.51
CA THR A 21 47.34 -0.03 12.47
C THR A 21 46.96 -0.81 11.21
N GLU A 22 47.05 -0.16 10.06
CA GLU A 22 46.68 -0.77 8.77
C GLU A 22 47.54 -1.99 8.44
N ALA A 23 48.84 -1.93 8.79
CA ALA A 23 49.76 -3.05 8.59
C ALA A 23 49.34 -4.31 9.36
N MET A 24 48.85 -4.17 10.60
CA MET A 24 48.35 -5.30 11.39
C MET A 24 46.99 -5.78 10.89
N TYR A 25 46.15 -4.88 10.38
CA TYR A 25 44.91 -5.29 9.74
C TYR A 25 45.19 -6.17 8.50
N TYR A 26 46.10 -5.73 7.62
CA TYR A 26 46.48 -6.53 6.45
C TYR A 26 47.20 -7.83 6.82
N SER A 27 47.93 -7.89 7.93
CA SER A 27 48.49 -9.16 8.38
C SER A 27 47.38 -10.14 8.77
N VAL A 28 46.28 -9.67 9.39
CA VAL A 28 45.16 -10.54 9.80
C VAL A 28 44.28 -10.97 8.63
N VAL A 29 44.03 -10.09 7.65
CA VAL A 29 43.06 -10.33 6.56
C VAL A 29 43.67 -10.90 5.29
N SER A 30 44.98 -10.76 5.07
CA SER A 30 45.63 -11.22 3.84
C SER A 30 46.05 -12.69 3.93
N GLU A 31 45.53 -13.52 3.02
CA GLU A 31 45.98 -14.91 2.82
C GLU A 31 47.37 -15.01 2.15
N LYS A 32 47.95 -13.91 1.64
CA LYS A 32 49.15 -13.95 0.77
C LYS A 32 50.41 -13.33 1.36
N ASN A 33 50.37 -12.86 2.61
CA ASN A 33 51.56 -12.31 3.23
C ASN A 33 52.41 -13.44 3.84
N ALA A 34 53.72 -13.42 3.65
CA ALA A 34 54.68 -14.41 4.18
C ALA A 34 54.73 -14.51 5.73
N ILE A 35 53.77 -13.88 6.42
CA ILE A 35 53.57 -13.80 7.87
C ILE A 35 52.45 -14.75 8.33
N ASN A 36 51.86 -15.54 7.42
CA ASN A 36 50.68 -16.37 7.71
C ASN A 36 50.87 -17.41 8.82
N ASP A 37 52.09 -17.92 9.03
CA ASP A 37 52.36 -18.87 10.13
C ASP A 37 52.10 -18.25 11.51
N GLN A 38 52.16 -16.90 11.62
CA GLN A 38 51.88 -16.17 12.86
C GLN A 38 50.39 -15.88 13.09
N ASN A 39 49.54 -16.05 12.06
CA ASN A 39 48.08 -15.92 12.17
C ASN A 39 47.38 -17.27 12.32
N LEU A 40 48.13 -18.36 12.47
CA LEU A 40 47.58 -19.67 12.78
C LEU A 40 47.21 -19.72 14.26
N VAL A 41 45.96 -20.09 14.52
CA VAL A 41 45.46 -20.33 15.87
C VAL A 41 45.23 -21.83 16.02
N SER A 42 46.03 -22.47 16.86
CA SER A 42 45.86 -23.88 17.19
C SER A 42 44.66 -24.04 18.13
N ARG A 43 43.58 -24.68 17.66
CA ARG A 43 42.39 -24.98 18.47
C ARG A 43 42.24 -26.49 18.63
N LYS A 44 41.82 -26.93 19.82
CA LYS A 44 41.36 -28.32 20.01
C LYS A 44 39.92 -28.46 19.53
N LYS A 45 39.71 -29.14 18.40
CA LYS A 45 38.38 -29.53 17.89
C LYS A 45 38.27 -31.04 17.95
N GLY A 46 37.42 -31.57 18.83
CA GLY A 46 37.22 -33.02 18.98
C GLY A 46 38.46 -33.81 19.46
N GLY A 47 39.33 -33.21 20.28
CA GLY A 47 40.53 -33.86 20.83
C GLY A 47 41.78 -33.80 19.93
N LYS A 48 41.66 -33.31 18.69
CA LYS A 48 42.81 -33.03 17.80
C LYS A 48 43.11 -31.53 17.75
N VAL A 49 44.39 -31.19 17.70
CA VAL A 49 44.86 -29.83 17.43
C VAL A 49 44.71 -29.59 15.94
N VAL A 50 43.92 -28.58 15.58
CA VAL A 50 43.72 -28.13 14.20
C VAL A 50 44.15 -26.68 14.17
N ASP A 51 45.07 -26.37 13.26
CA ASP A 51 45.46 -24.99 12.99
C ASP A 51 44.42 -24.38 12.05
N SER A 52 43.95 -23.19 12.38
CA SER A 52 42.97 -22.44 11.59
C SER A 52 43.43 -20.99 11.50
N MET A 53 43.08 -20.31 10.41
CA MET A 53 43.43 -18.90 10.27
C MET A 53 42.65 -18.08 11.30
N LEU A 54 43.32 -17.07 11.87
CA LEU A 54 42.73 -16.17 12.85
C LEU A 54 41.46 -15.50 12.31
N LEU A 55 41.46 -15.10 11.03
CA LEU A 55 40.28 -14.51 10.37
C LEU A 55 39.09 -15.46 10.39
N ASP A 56 39.28 -16.73 10.03
CA ASP A 56 38.20 -17.73 10.03
C ASP A 56 37.60 -17.88 11.43
N VAL A 57 38.46 -17.93 12.45
CA VAL A 57 38.04 -18.01 13.85
C VAL A 57 37.27 -16.78 14.29
N MET A 58 37.67 -15.59 13.83
CA MET A 58 36.96 -14.33 14.10
C MET A 58 35.57 -14.35 13.44
N LEU A 59 35.49 -14.72 12.17
CA LEU A 59 34.22 -14.79 11.43
C LEU A 59 33.28 -15.87 11.97
N GLU A 60 33.79 -17.04 12.38
CA GLU A 60 33.01 -18.08 13.09
C GLU A 60 32.36 -17.52 14.37
N LYS A 61 33.05 -16.62 15.06
CA LYS A 61 32.55 -15.96 16.28
C LYS A 61 31.77 -14.67 15.99
N LYS A 62 31.47 -14.37 14.73
CA LYS A 62 30.84 -13.12 14.29
C LYS A 62 31.61 -11.86 14.72
N VAL A 63 32.93 -11.94 14.73
CA VAL A 63 33.84 -10.82 14.96
C VAL A 63 34.41 -10.39 13.61
N ILE A 64 34.16 -9.14 13.22
CA ILE A 64 34.61 -8.56 11.96
C ILE A 64 35.82 -7.65 12.27
N PRO A 65 37.04 -7.98 11.82
CA PRO A 65 38.17 -7.08 11.98
C PRO A 65 37.99 -5.83 11.12
N VAL A 66 38.30 -4.66 11.67
CA VAL A 66 38.22 -3.37 10.97
C VAL A 66 39.47 -2.54 11.24
N SER A 67 39.95 -1.81 10.24
CA SER A 67 41.06 -0.86 10.35
C SER A 67 40.56 0.59 10.39
N PRO A 68 41.42 1.58 10.67
CA PRO A 68 41.03 3.00 10.64
C PRO A 68 40.47 3.43 9.28
N SER A 69 40.97 2.85 8.18
CA SER A 69 40.56 3.21 6.82
C SER A 69 39.13 2.76 6.49
N ILE A 70 38.73 1.56 6.96
CA ILE A 70 37.42 0.98 6.64
C ILE A 70 36.38 1.16 7.74
N PHE A 71 36.78 1.41 8.98
CA PHE A 71 35.85 1.44 10.12
C PHE A 71 34.75 2.50 9.94
N TYR A 72 35.12 3.70 9.49
CA TYR A 72 34.15 4.75 9.18
C TYR A 72 33.16 4.33 8.10
N ALA A 73 33.64 3.69 7.03
CA ALA A 73 32.78 3.21 5.94
C ALA A 73 31.77 2.16 6.43
N TYR A 74 32.19 1.24 7.31
CA TYR A 74 31.30 0.27 7.94
C TYR A 74 30.24 0.97 8.82
N LEU A 75 30.64 1.94 9.64
CA LEU A 75 29.70 2.70 10.46
C LEU A 75 28.69 3.48 9.61
N GLU A 76 29.12 4.02 8.47
CA GLU A 76 28.22 4.74 7.56
C GLU A 76 27.19 3.80 6.92
N VAL A 77 27.61 2.61 6.48
CA VAL A 77 26.68 1.59 5.98
C VAL A 77 25.70 1.15 7.05
N ILE A 78 26.16 0.96 8.30
CA ILE A 78 25.29 0.63 9.44
C ILE A 78 24.31 1.77 9.71
N ASN A 79 24.76 3.02 9.71
CA ASN A 79 23.92 4.21 9.90
C ASN A 79 22.84 4.33 8.82
N ILE A 80 23.19 4.06 7.55
CA ILE A 80 22.21 3.99 6.46
C ILE A 80 21.19 2.87 6.71
N GLY A 81 21.65 1.67 7.11
CA GLY A 81 20.76 0.55 7.46
C GLY A 81 19.78 0.89 8.58
N LEU A 82 20.26 1.49 9.66
CA LEU A 82 19.44 1.90 10.81
C LEU A 82 18.40 2.97 10.43
N ARG A 83 18.76 3.96 9.60
CA ARG A 83 17.80 4.97 9.11
C ARG A 83 16.70 4.35 8.25
N ASN A 84 17.03 3.33 7.46
CA ASN A 84 16.06 2.64 6.62
C ASN A 84 15.06 1.81 7.44
N ILE A 85 15.46 1.25 8.59
CA ILE A 85 14.54 0.52 9.49
C ILE A 85 13.41 1.44 9.97
N ALA A 86 13.73 2.68 10.39
CA ALA A 86 12.73 3.66 10.80
C ALA A 86 11.75 4.04 9.66
N ILE A 87 12.19 3.96 8.41
CA ILE A 87 11.33 4.19 7.24
C ILE A 87 10.41 2.98 7.00
N LEU A 88 10.92 1.76 7.18
CA LEU A 88 10.15 0.52 7.03
C LEU A 88 8.99 0.44 8.03
N ASP A 89 9.21 0.82 9.29
CA ASP A 89 8.15 0.85 10.31
C ASP A 89 6.99 1.78 9.91
N ASN A 90 7.31 2.93 9.30
CA ASN A 90 6.30 3.86 8.78
C ASN A 90 5.58 3.33 7.53
N LEU A 91 6.21 2.44 6.76
CA LEU A 91 5.67 1.90 5.53
C LEU A 91 4.49 0.94 5.79
N ASP A 92 4.56 0.15 6.87
CA ASP A 92 3.46 -0.73 7.28
C ASP A 92 2.22 0.07 7.73
N GLU A 93 2.43 1.15 8.48
CA GLU A 93 1.33 2.03 8.86
C GLU A 93 0.73 2.72 7.63
N LEU A 94 1.57 3.20 6.71
CA LEU A 94 1.12 3.80 5.45
C LEU A 94 0.33 2.78 4.61
N ARG A 95 0.80 1.54 4.50
CA ARG A 95 0.10 0.45 3.81
C ARG A 95 -1.29 0.24 4.39
N ARG A 96 -1.39 0.13 5.73
CA ARG A 96 -2.67 -0.05 6.42
C ARG A 96 -3.64 1.11 6.16
N ARG A 97 -3.13 2.34 6.16
CA ARG A 97 -3.92 3.55 5.84
C ARG A 97 -4.43 3.52 4.39
N VAL A 98 -3.60 3.09 3.45
CA VAL A 98 -3.99 2.94 2.02
C VAL A 98 -5.04 1.84 1.84
N GLU A 99 -4.92 0.71 2.53
CA GLU A 99 -5.92 -0.37 2.49
C GLU A 99 -7.28 0.11 3.04
N LEU A 100 -7.28 0.78 4.19
CA LEU A 100 -8.49 1.38 4.76
C LEU A 100 -9.15 2.38 3.79
N PHE A 101 -8.34 3.22 3.13
CA PHE A 101 -8.84 4.16 2.14
C PHE A 101 -9.48 3.44 0.94
N LYS A 102 -8.85 2.38 0.41
CA LYS A 102 -9.42 1.56 -0.68
C LYS A 102 -10.78 0.98 -0.30
N GLN A 103 -10.90 0.45 0.93
CA GLN A 103 -12.17 -0.08 1.43
C GLN A 103 -13.25 1.01 1.49
N LYS A 104 -12.94 2.17 2.10
CA LYS A 104 -13.87 3.30 2.20
C LYS A 104 -14.31 3.81 0.82
N LYS A 105 -13.37 3.89 -0.13
CA LYS A 105 -13.67 4.27 -1.51
C LYS A 105 -14.63 3.27 -2.16
N GLY A 106 -14.42 1.97 -1.95
CA GLY A 106 -15.29 0.91 -2.45
C GLY A 106 -16.71 1.02 -1.90
N THR A 107 -16.86 1.19 -0.58
CA THR A 107 -18.18 1.36 0.06
C THR A 107 -18.90 2.61 -0.41
N TYR A 108 -18.16 3.73 -0.57
CA TYR A 108 -18.71 4.96 -1.12
C TYR A 108 -19.18 4.78 -2.57
N ALA A 109 -18.35 4.17 -3.42
CA ALA A 109 -18.70 3.95 -4.82
C ALA A 109 -19.96 3.07 -4.97
N ALA A 110 -20.07 2.01 -4.16
CA ALA A 110 -21.26 1.16 -4.14
C ALA A 110 -22.52 1.93 -3.74
N ALA A 111 -22.44 2.74 -2.67
CA ALA A 111 -23.57 3.57 -2.25
C ALA A 111 -23.93 4.62 -3.31
N HIS A 112 -22.94 5.28 -3.91
CA HIS A 112 -23.13 6.28 -4.95
C HIS A 112 -23.79 5.69 -6.20
N ASN A 113 -23.31 4.54 -6.68
CA ASN A 113 -23.92 3.84 -7.82
C ASN A 113 -25.37 3.46 -7.54
N LYS A 114 -25.67 2.95 -6.34
CA LYS A 114 -27.05 2.62 -5.94
C LYS A 114 -27.97 3.84 -5.94
N VAL A 115 -27.48 5.01 -5.52
CA VAL A 115 -28.24 6.27 -5.64
C VAL A 115 -28.48 6.60 -7.12
N GLY A 116 -27.46 6.47 -7.98
CA GLY A 116 -27.59 6.67 -9.42
C GLY A 116 -28.67 5.78 -10.04
N GLU A 117 -28.65 4.49 -9.75
CA GLU A 117 -29.65 3.53 -10.23
C GLU A 117 -31.08 3.88 -9.79
N ASN A 118 -31.25 4.34 -8.54
CA ASN A 118 -32.55 4.75 -8.03
C ASN A 118 -33.05 6.03 -8.69
N LEU A 119 -32.17 7.00 -8.93
CA LEU A 119 -32.52 8.22 -9.66
C LEU A 119 -32.90 7.92 -11.11
N GLU A 120 -32.20 7.00 -11.77
CA GLU A 120 -32.53 6.58 -13.12
C GLU A 120 -33.91 5.90 -13.19
N LYS A 121 -34.23 5.03 -12.22
CA LYS A 121 -35.57 4.45 -12.09
C LYS A 121 -36.65 5.51 -11.92
N ALA A 122 -36.45 6.44 -10.98
CA ALA A 122 -37.39 7.53 -10.74
C ALA A 122 -37.58 8.42 -11.98
N LEU A 123 -36.49 8.69 -12.71
CA LEU A 123 -36.55 9.45 -13.96
C LEU A 123 -37.36 8.73 -15.05
N ASN A 124 -37.20 7.41 -15.17
CA ASN A 124 -37.93 6.62 -16.16
C ASN A 124 -39.42 6.52 -15.83
N GLU A 125 -39.76 6.39 -14.54
CA GLU A 125 -41.14 6.38 -14.07
C GLU A 125 -41.80 7.75 -14.31
N TRP A 126 -41.10 8.85 -14.01
CA TRP A 126 -41.55 10.20 -14.34
C TRP A 126 -41.80 10.39 -15.84
N LYS A 127 -40.88 9.94 -16.71
CA LYS A 127 -41.08 10.01 -18.17
C LYS A 127 -42.32 9.24 -18.62
N THR A 128 -42.56 8.06 -18.05
CA THR A 128 -43.73 7.24 -18.38
C THR A 128 -45.03 7.95 -18.01
N GLU A 129 -45.09 8.59 -16.85
CA GLU A 129 -46.25 9.37 -16.42
C GLU A 129 -46.42 10.67 -17.21
N ASP A 130 -45.33 11.33 -17.60
CA ASP A 130 -45.36 12.51 -18.48
C ASP A 130 -45.94 12.17 -19.85
N ASP A 131 -45.57 11.03 -20.42
CA ASP A 131 -46.12 10.56 -21.70
C ASP A 131 -47.61 10.20 -21.57
N ARG A 132 -48.02 9.53 -20.49
CA ARG A 132 -49.44 9.28 -20.19
C ARG A 132 -50.24 10.56 -20.03
N PHE A 133 -49.66 11.58 -19.39
CA PHE A 133 -50.30 12.87 -19.22
C PHE A 133 -50.56 13.56 -20.57
N LYS A 134 -49.59 13.53 -21.49
CA LYS A 134 -49.76 14.05 -22.86
C LYS A 134 -50.83 13.30 -23.65
N GLU A 135 -50.92 11.97 -23.50
CA GLU A 135 -52.00 11.17 -24.11
C GLU A 135 -53.36 11.57 -23.55
N LEU A 136 -53.46 11.80 -22.24
CA LEU A 136 -54.68 12.26 -21.59
C LEU A 136 -55.11 13.64 -22.10
N GLU A 137 -54.18 14.58 -22.23
CA GLU A 137 -54.41 15.92 -22.79
C GLU A 137 -54.97 15.82 -24.22
N THR A 138 -54.32 15.01 -25.07
CA THR A 138 -54.78 14.77 -26.45
C THR A 138 -56.20 14.18 -26.49
N ASN A 139 -56.53 13.27 -25.57
CA ASN A 139 -57.86 12.68 -25.49
C ASN A 139 -58.90 13.66 -24.94
N ALA A 140 -58.51 14.51 -23.99
CA ALA A 140 -59.38 15.58 -23.48
C ALA A 140 -59.74 16.56 -24.61
N ASP A 141 -58.76 16.98 -25.42
CA ASP A 141 -58.99 17.84 -26.58
C ASP A 141 -59.95 17.19 -27.60
N LYS A 142 -59.81 15.88 -27.85
CA LYS A 142 -60.75 15.14 -28.70
C LYS A 142 -62.16 15.15 -28.13
N VAL A 143 -62.33 14.89 -26.84
CA VAL A 143 -63.64 14.89 -26.17
C VAL A 143 -64.27 16.29 -26.22
N ILE A 144 -63.49 17.34 -25.95
CA ILE A 144 -63.96 18.73 -26.04
C ILE A 144 -64.42 19.04 -27.47
N SER A 145 -63.63 18.68 -28.48
CA SER A 145 -64.00 18.89 -29.88
C SER A 145 -65.27 18.13 -30.29
N ALA A 146 -65.46 16.91 -29.80
CA ALA A 146 -66.67 16.13 -30.04
C ALA A 146 -67.90 16.75 -29.34
N LEU A 147 -67.72 17.28 -28.13
CA LEU A 147 -68.79 17.98 -27.40
C LEU A 147 -69.23 19.24 -28.14
N ASP A 148 -68.29 20.01 -28.69
CA ASP A 148 -68.56 21.20 -29.51
C ASP A 148 -69.31 20.84 -30.82
N THR A 149 -69.01 19.69 -31.44
CA THR A 149 -69.78 19.26 -32.63
C THR A 149 -71.22 18.86 -32.29
N VAL A 150 -71.44 18.22 -31.14
CA VAL A 150 -72.77 17.80 -30.70
C VAL A 150 -73.64 18.99 -30.30
N SER A 151 -73.07 20.00 -29.62
CA SER A 151 -73.80 21.22 -29.27
C SER A 151 -74.14 22.08 -30.48
N VAL A 152 -73.36 22.03 -31.55
CA VAL A 152 -73.71 22.64 -32.85
C VAL A 152 -74.89 21.91 -33.50
N GLU A 153 -74.91 20.58 -33.51
CA GLU A 153 -76.04 19.79 -34.07
C GLU A 153 -77.35 19.98 -33.28
N GLU A 154 -77.30 20.07 -31.95
CA GLU A 154 -78.48 20.39 -31.12
C GLU A 154 -79.02 21.80 -31.40
N SER A 155 -78.15 22.78 -31.70
CA SER A 155 -78.58 24.15 -32.05
C SER A 155 -79.25 24.24 -33.43
N VAL A 156 -78.77 23.45 -34.40
CA VAL A 156 -79.34 23.38 -35.76
C VAL A 156 -80.66 22.61 -35.76
N GLY A 157 -80.75 21.52 -34.99
CA GLY A 157 -82.00 20.75 -34.84
C GLY A 157 -83.11 21.50 -34.07
N ALA A 158 -82.75 22.43 -33.18
CA ALA A 158 -83.71 23.29 -32.50
C ALA A 158 -84.24 24.43 -33.40
N GLU A 159 -83.45 24.91 -34.36
CA GLU A 159 -83.90 25.90 -35.37
C GLU A 159 -84.84 25.27 -36.42
N GLU A 160 -84.58 24.04 -36.89
CA GLU A 160 -85.47 23.35 -37.83
C GLU A 160 -86.83 22.94 -37.22
N ALA A 161 -86.89 22.66 -35.92
CA ALA A 161 -88.14 22.30 -35.22
C ALA A 161 -89.06 23.49 -34.90
N LEU A 162 -88.59 24.73 -35.08
CA LEU A 162 -89.37 25.96 -34.88
C LEU A 162 -89.94 26.54 -36.21
N ASP A 163 -89.51 26.01 -37.36
CA ASP A 163 -89.95 26.44 -38.71
C ASP A 163 -90.90 25.43 -39.41
N SER A 164 -91.54 24.52 -38.63
CA SER A 164 -92.59 23.60 -39.10
C SER A 164 -93.85 23.66 -38.24
#